data_AF-A0A954CC95-F1
#
_entry.id   AF-A0A954CC95-F1
#
_cell.length_a   1.000
_cell.length_b   1.000
_cell.length_c   1.000
_cell.angle_alpha   90.00
_cell.angle_beta   90.00
_cell.angle_gamma   90.00
#
_symmetry.space_group_name_H-M   'P 1'
#
loop_
_entity.id
_entity.type
_entity.pdbx_description
1 polymer ?
#
loop_
_entity_poly.entity_id
_entity_poly.type
_entity_poly.pdbx_seq_one_letter_code
_entity_poly.pdbx_strand_id
1 'polypeptide(L)'
;MALPSTITDELLDRLTSRVSGSTDNTWKLTEVYTGEVITELPQSKPADIEAAFDKARAAQHEWSQWPLKKRLAVFKPFHQMVLDDALII
;
A
#
# COMPACT_ATOMS: atom_id res chain seq x y z
N MET A 1 9.47 2.42 23.46
CA MET A 1 9.00 3.79 23.19
C MET A 1 7.67 3.60 22.50
N ALA A 2 6.57 4.11 23.04
CA ALA A 2 5.24 3.78 22.50
C ALA A 2 5.07 4.36 21.09
N LEU A 3 4.32 3.66 20.23
CA LEU A 3 3.90 4.18 18.93
C LEU A 3 3.22 5.55 19.10
N PRO A 4 3.37 6.47 18.14
CA PRO A 4 2.61 7.72 18.13
C PRO A 4 1.11 7.44 18.26
N SER A 5 0.38 8.26 19.02
CA SER A 5 -1.06 8.09 19.24
C SER A 5 -1.92 8.20 17.97
N THR A 6 -1.33 8.68 16.87
CA THR A 6 -1.95 8.71 15.54
C THR A 6 -1.97 7.33 14.86
N ILE A 7 -1.14 6.39 15.31
CA ILE A 7 -1.11 5.01 14.82
C ILE A 7 -2.01 4.17 15.72
N THR A 8 -3.29 4.08 15.36
CA THR A 8 -4.29 3.27 16.08
C THR A 8 -4.45 1.89 15.45
N ASP A 9 -4.99 0.94 16.20
CA ASP A 9 -5.27 -0.41 15.71
C ASP A 9 -6.25 -0.37 14.53
N GLU A 10 -7.26 0.51 14.55
CA GLU A 10 -8.20 0.66 13.44
C GLU A 10 -7.52 1.18 12.17
N LEU A 11 -6.52 2.06 12.31
CA LEU A 11 -5.73 2.52 11.17
C LEU A 11 -4.90 1.36 10.60
N LEU A 12 -4.24 0.59 11.46
CA LEU A 12 -3.43 -0.55 11.08
C LEU A 12 -4.29 -1.60 10.35
N ASP A 13 -5.40 -2.03 10.95
CA ASP A 13 -6.34 -2.98 10.35
C ASP A 13 -6.82 -2.54 8.96
N ARG A 14 -7.18 -1.25 8.83
CA ARG A 14 -7.65 -0.68 7.56
C ARG A 14 -6.55 -0.66 6.49
N LEU A 15 -5.28 -0.52 6.88
CA LEU A 15 -4.15 -0.53 5.95
C LEU A 15 -3.75 -1.96 5.58
N THR A 16 -3.65 -2.85 6.56
CA THR A 16 -3.29 -4.26 6.34
C THR A 16 -4.34 -4.99 5.53
N SER A 17 -5.63 -4.67 5.68
CA SER A 17 -6.71 -5.24 4.87
C SER A 17 -6.63 -4.92 3.38
N ARG A 18 -5.81 -3.95 2.97
CA ARG A 18 -5.59 -3.59 1.56
C ARG A 18 -4.44 -4.38 0.92
N VAL A 19 -3.66 -5.11 1.71
CA VAL A 19 -2.56 -5.94 1.23
C VAL A 19 -3.11 -7.31 0.84
N SER A 20 -2.89 -7.70 -0.42
CA SER A 20 -3.25 -9.03 -0.89
C SER A 20 -2.20 -10.06 -0.47
N GLY A 21 -2.61 -11.06 0.31
CA GLY A 21 -1.83 -12.26 0.56
C GLY A 21 -2.75 -13.47 0.66
N SER A 22 -2.45 -14.53 -0.09
CA SER A 22 -3.21 -15.79 -0.04
C SER A 22 -2.53 -16.88 0.79
N THR A 23 -1.49 -16.54 1.54
CA THR A 23 -0.93 -17.43 2.56
C THR A 23 -1.68 -17.27 3.88
N ASP A 24 -1.68 -18.33 4.68
CA ASP A 24 -2.04 -18.27 6.11
C ASP A 24 -0.88 -17.70 6.96
N ASN A 25 0.22 -17.29 6.31
CA ASN A 25 1.40 -16.75 6.95
C ASN A 25 1.35 -15.22 6.96
N THR A 26 1.81 -14.66 8.06
CA THR A 26 1.98 -13.23 8.22
C THR A 26 3.44 -12.88 8.47
N TRP A 27 3.84 -11.69 8.04
CA TRP A 27 5.13 -11.09 8.33
C TRP A 27 4.97 -10.07 9.46
N LYS A 28 5.77 -10.21 10.51
CA LYS A 28 5.77 -9.27 11.65
C LYS A 28 6.46 -7.97 11.23
N LEU A 29 5.72 -6.87 11.23
CA LEU A 29 6.28 -5.54 11.06
C LEU A 29 6.84 -5.08 12.41
N THR A 30 8.16 -5.12 12.56
CA THR A 30 8.85 -4.77 13.79
C THR A 30 9.37 -3.33 13.74
N GLU A 31 9.18 -2.59 14.83
CA GLU A 31 9.78 -1.26 15.01
C GLU A 31 11.27 -1.41 15.34
N VAL A 32 12.13 -0.69 14.62
CA VAL A 32 13.58 -0.94 14.59
C VAL A 32 14.27 -0.53 15.89
N TYR A 33 13.83 0.53 16.55
CA TYR A 33 14.48 1.03 17.77
C TYR A 33 14.11 0.27 19.03
N THR A 34 12.90 -0.28 19.09
CA THR A 34 12.33 -0.94 20.28
C THR A 34 12.29 -2.45 20.14
N GLY A 35 12.26 -2.97 18.90
CA GLY A 35 12.06 -4.40 18.62
C GLY A 35 10.61 -4.88 18.84
N GLU A 36 9.68 -3.97 19.14
CA GLU A 36 8.27 -4.28 19.34
C GLU A 36 7.56 -4.55 18.00
N VAL A 37 6.57 -5.44 17.99
CA VAL A 37 5.76 -5.70 16.79
C VAL A 37 4.67 -4.64 16.70
N ILE A 38 4.63 -3.94 15.56
CA ILE A 38 3.62 -2.92 15.25
C ILE A 38 2.33 -3.58 14.78
N THR A 39 2.44 -4.46 13.78
CA THR A 39 1.32 -5.21 13.20
C THR A 39 1.85 -6.41 12.43
N GLU A 40 0.94 -7.25 11.96
CA GLU A 40 1.22 -8.35 11.04
C GLU A 40 0.74 -8.02 9.63
N LEU A 41 1.56 -8.33 8.62
CA LEU A 41 1.25 -8.12 7.20
C LEU A 41 0.96 -9.47 6.53
N PRO A 42 -0.12 -9.59 5.74
CA PRO A 42 -0.35 -10.77 4.91
C PRO A 42 0.82 -11.02 3.96
N GLN A 43 1.26 -12.27 3.82
CA GLN A 43 2.33 -12.61 2.90
C GLN A 43 1.77 -13.15 1.57
N SER A 44 2.23 -12.60 0.45
CA SER A 44 1.85 -13.05 -0.89
C SER A 44 2.58 -14.34 -1.30
N LYS A 45 1.88 -15.24 -2.00
CA LYS A 45 2.47 -16.39 -2.72
C LYS A 45 2.99 -15.94 -4.10
N PRO A 46 3.89 -16.70 -4.73
CA PRO A 46 4.27 -16.45 -6.13
C PRO A 46 3.07 -16.31 -7.08
N ALA A 47 2.03 -17.13 -6.90
CA ALA A 47 0.80 -17.04 -7.68
C ALA A 47 0.04 -15.70 -7.51
N ASP A 48 0.09 -15.08 -6.33
CA ASP A 48 -0.50 -13.76 -6.11
C ASP A 48 0.25 -12.69 -6.91
N ILE A 49 1.58 -12.83 -7.03
CA ILE A 49 2.43 -11.95 -7.81
C ILE A 49 2.14 -12.10 -9.31
N GLU A 50 2.00 -13.33 -9.79
CA GLU A 50 1.61 -13.62 -11.18
C GLU A 50 0.25 -12.98 -11.51
N ALA A 51 -0.76 -13.16 -10.65
CA ALA A 51 -2.07 -12.56 -10.84
C ALA A 51 -2.03 -11.02 -10.81
N ALA A 52 -1.24 -10.43 -9.90
CA ALA A 52 -1.04 -8.98 -9.85
C ALA A 52 -0.34 -8.45 -11.12
N PHE A 53 0.64 -9.20 -11.64
CA PHE A 53 1.33 -8.89 -12.88
C PHE A 53 0.37 -8.92 -14.07
N ASP A 54 -0.43 -9.97 -14.22
CA ASP A 54 -1.39 -10.09 -15.33
C ASP A 54 -2.40 -8.93 -15.32
N LYS A 55 -2.93 -8.58 -14.14
CA LYS A 55 -3.81 -7.42 -13.97
C LYS A 55 -3.12 -6.12 -14.37
N ALA A 56 -1.88 -5.91 -13.94
CA ALA A 56 -1.09 -4.73 -14.29
C ALA A 56 -0.80 -4.69 -15.80
N ARG A 57 -0.49 -5.83 -16.42
CA ARG A 57 -0.17 -5.97 -17.85
C ARG A 57 -1.38 -5.63 -18.73
N ALA A 58 -2.56 -6.08 -18.33
CA ALA A 58 -3.83 -5.72 -18.98
C ALA A 58 -4.10 -4.21 -18.87
N ALA A 59 -3.99 -3.64 -17.68
CA ALA A 59 -4.19 -2.20 -17.46
C ALA A 59 -3.15 -1.35 -18.24
N GLN A 60 -1.90 -1.82 -18.33
CA GLN A 60 -0.83 -1.12 -19.03
C GLN A 60 -1.14 -0.94 -20.51
N HIS A 61 -1.79 -1.93 -21.14
CA HIS A 61 -2.17 -1.84 -22.55
C HIS A 61 -3.08 -0.62 -22.78
N GLU A 62 -4.16 -0.48 -22.01
CA GLU A 62 -5.04 0.68 -22.10
C GLU A 62 -4.30 1.98 -21.72
N TRP A 63 -3.59 1.96 -20.61
CA TRP A 63 -2.86 3.13 -20.08
C TRP A 63 -1.87 3.71 -21.10
N SER A 64 -1.19 2.85 -21.87
CA SER A 64 -0.23 3.28 -22.88
C SER A 64 -0.86 4.12 -23.99
N GLN A 65 -2.13 3.89 -24.30
CA GLN A 65 -2.89 4.60 -25.33
C GLN A 65 -3.48 5.93 -24.81
N TRP A 66 -3.47 6.15 -23.50
CA TRP A 66 -4.02 7.39 -22.94
C TRP A 66 -3.16 8.60 -23.34
N PRO A 67 -3.76 9.72 -23.78
CA PRO A 67 -3.03 10.96 -23.97
C PRO A 67 -2.50 11.48 -22.63
N LEU A 68 -1.40 12.24 -22.65
CA LEU A 68 -0.75 12.75 -21.45
C LEU A 68 -1.72 13.47 -20.50
N LYS A 69 -2.62 14.29 -21.05
CA LYS A 69 -3.65 15.02 -20.27
C LYS A 69 -4.49 14.07 -19.40
N LYS A 70 -4.85 12.89 -19.91
CA LYS A 70 -5.64 11.89 -19.17
C LYS A 70 -4.81 11.21 -18.09
N ARG A 71 -3.55 10.88 -18.35
CA ARG A 71 -2.64 10.32 -17.33
C ARG A 71 -2.42 11.29 -16.17
N LEU A 72 -2.25 12.57 -16.47
CA LEU A 72 -2.09 13.63 -15.46
C LEU A 72 -3.34 13.82 -14.58
N ALA A 73 -4.53 13.46 -15.07
CA ALA A 73 -5.75 13.51 -14.26
C ALA A 73 -5.75 12.50 -13.11
N VAL A 74 -4.89 11.47 -13.15
CA VAL A 74 -4.69 10.53 -12.04
C VAL A 74 -3.60 11.04 -11.09
N PHE A 75 -2.48 11.50 -11.63
CA PHE A 75 -1.32 11.91 -10.82
C PHE A 75 -1.53 13.24 -10.07
N LYS A 76 -2.25 14.21 -10.64
CA LYS A 76 -2.46 15.51 -9.98
C LYS A 76 -3.25 15.38 -8.67
N PRO A 77 -4.40 14.68 -8.61
CA PRO A 77 -5.10 14.47 -7.35
C PRO A 77 -4.26 13.69 -6.34
N PHE A 78 -3.57 12.63 -6.78
CA PHE A 78 -2.69 11.85 -5.90
C PHE A 78 -1.58 12.72 -5.30
N HIS A 79 -0.93 13.55 -6.12
CA HIS A 79 0.09 14.49 -5.65
C HIS A 79 -0.46 15.47 -4.61
N GLN A 80 -1.65 16.03 -4.85
CA GLN A 80 -2.29 16.93 -3.90
C GLN A 80 -2.58 16.22 -2.57
N MET A 81 -3.15 15.01 -2.60
CA MET A 81 -3.39 14.22 -1.39
C MET A 81 -2.11 13.95 -0.60
N VAL A 82 -1.00 13.62 -1.28
CA VAL A 82 0.29 13.43 -0.62
C VAL A 82 0.77 14.72 0.04
N LEU A 83 0.63 15.88 -0.60
CA LEU A 83 1.03 17.14 0.03
C LEU A 83 0.14 17.51 1.21
N ASP A 84 -1.16 17.27 1.13
CA ASP A 84 -2.11 17.59 2.18
C ASP A 84 -1.90 16.68 3.42
N ASP A 85 -1.63 15.39 3.20
CA ASP A 85 -1.51 14.40 4.28
C ASP A 85 -0.07 14.20 4.80
N ALA A 86 0.96 14.35 3.95
CA ALA A 86 2.36 14.08 4.32
C ALA A 86 3.12 15.30 4.86
N LEU A 87 2.57 16.51 4.77
CA LEU A 87 3.19 17.73 5.33
C LEU A 87 2.65 18.13 6.71
N ILE A 88 1.80 17.30 7.31
CA ILE A 88 1.48 17.43 8.74
C ILE A 88 2.62 16.77 9.53
N ILE A 89 3.74 17.49 9.65
CA ILE A 89 4.78 17.27 10.67
C ILE A 89 4.33 17.92 11.97
#